data_AF-A0A2Z6RJ84-F1
#
_entry.id   AF-A0A2Z6RJ84-F1
#
_cell.length_a   1.000
_cell.length_b   1.000
_cell.length_c   1.000
_cell.angle_alpha   90.00
_cell.angle_beta   90.00
_cell.angle_gamma   90.00
#
_symmetry.space_group_name_H-M   'P 1'
#
loop_
_entity.id
_entity.type
_entity.pdbx_description
1 polymer ?
#
loop_
_entity_poly.entity_id
_entity_poly.type
_entity_poly.pdbx_seq_one_letter_code
_entity_poly.pdbx_strand_id
1 'polypeptide(L)'
;MSNEQFHQVNFNDRHIYEKLSDEVIFPELDKQTISSYNFYLPLDTLISNSQTSRRPKKLRNKTPRPQNAWILYRKDRLARDAKIYEGWKACDISKDLGERWKNEDDITIEAFNALAKLAKHRHSIVNVGYKYIPLKKR
;
A
#
# COMPACT_ATOMS: atom_id res chain seq x y z
N MET A 1 14.36 15.80 19.55
CA MET A 1 14.54 14.34 19.41
C MET A 1 13.32 13.82 18.68
N SER A 2 13.43 13.47 17.41
CA SER A 2 12.28 12.98 16.62
C SER A 2 12.01 11.54 17.04
N ASN A 3 10.87 11.29 17.67
CA ASN A 3 10.37 9.93 17.89
C ASN A 3 10.08 9.30 16.53
N GLU A 4 10.95 8.42 16.05
CA GLU A 4 10.66 7.56 14.90
C GLU A 4 9.55 6.58 15.31
N GLN A 5 8.30 6.91 14.99
CA GLN A 5 7.16 6.05 15.30
C GLN A 5 7.07 4.92 14.26
N PHE A 6 7.80 3.83 14.49
CA PHE A 6 7.59 2.58 13.78
C PHE A 6 6.35 1.88 14.34
N HIS A 7 5.48 1.39 13.45
CA HIS A 7 4.27 0.68 13.83
C HIS A 7 4.44 -0.81 13.54
N GLN A 8 4.56 -1.61 14.60
CA GLN A 8 4.48 -3.06 14.48
C GLN A 8 3.04 -3.48 14.14
N VAL A 9 2.91 -4.45 13.25
CA VAL A 9 1.60 -4.97 12.83
C VAL A 9 1.17 -6.07 13.77
N ASN A 10 0.17 -5.80 14.61
CA ASN A 10 -0.53 -6.84 15.36
C ASN A 10 -1.81 -7.26 14.61
N PHE A 11 -1.81 -8.47 14.06
CA PHE A 11 -2.97 -9.02 13.35
C PHE A 11 -4.13 -9.41 14.28
N ASN A 12 -3.91 -9.47 15.60
CA ASN A 12 -4.94 -9.82 16.58
C ASN A 12 -5.92 -8.66 16.89
N ASP A 13 -5.56 -7.41 16.56
CA ASP A 13 -6.29 -6.23 17.06
C ASP A 13 -7.44 -5.75 16.15
N ARG A 14 -7.65 -6.34 14.96
CA ARG A 14 -8.72 -5.90 14.05
C ARG A 14 -9.44 -7.06 13.35
N HIS A 15 -10.73 -7.22 13.63
CA HIS A 15 -11.70 -8.11 12.96
C HIS A 15 -11.95 -7.82 11.45
N ILE A 16 -10.99 -7.24 10.74
CA ILE A 16 -11.13 -6.93 9.29
C ILE A 16 -10.91 -8.17 8.41
N TYR A 17 -10.42 -9.27 8.98
CA TYR A 17 -9.86 -10.41 8.25
C TYR A 17 -10.77 -11.66 8.22
N GLU A 18 -11.93 -11.65 8.88
CA GLU A 18 -12.69 -12.88 9.18
C GLU A 18 -13.95 -13.12 8.34
N LYS A 19 -14.23 -12.30 7.32
CA LYS A 19 -15.39 -12.55 6.45
C LYS A 19 -15.03 -12.54 4.97
N LEU A 20 -14.63 -13.70 4.47
CA LEU A 20 -15.18 -14.37 3.28
C LEU A 20 -14.45 -15.70 3.03
N SER A 21 -15.20 -16.80 3.19
CA SER A 21 -15.08 -18.14 2.57
C SER A 21 -13.72 -18.55 1.99
N ASP A 22 -13.06 -19.47 2.69
CA ASP A 22 -12.28 -20.67 2.29
C ASP A 22 -11.63 -20.85 0.88
N GLU A 23 -11.71 -19.93 -0.06
CA GLU A 23 -11.16 -20.08 -1.42
C GLU A 23 -10.03 -19.10 -1.77
N VAL A 24 -9.73 -18.12 -0.92
CA VAL A 24 -8.55 -17.25 -1.09
C VAL A 24 -7.78 -17.20 0.22
N ILE A 25 -7.04 -18.27 0.51
CA ILE A 25 -6.10 -18.32 1.63
C ILE A 25 -5.04 -17.24 1.37
N PHE A 26 -5.09 -16.13 2.10
CA PHE A 26 -3.94 -15.24 2.18
C PHE A 26 -2.83 -16.03 2.88
N PRO A 27 -1.73 -16.37 2.19
CA PRO A 27 -0.75 -17.32 2.70
C PRO A 27 -0.25 -16.91 4.08
N GLU A 28 -0.15 -17.86 5.01
CA GLU A 28 0.32 -17.58 6.37
C GLU A 28 1.74 -16.99 6.36
N LEU A 29 2.55 -17.41 5.38
CA LEU A 29 3.86 -16.83 5.11
C LEU A 29 3.78 -15.32 4.82
N ASP A 30 2.82 -14.89 3.99
CA ASP A 30 2.65 -13.45 3.68
C ASP A 30 2.22 -12.66 4.94
N LYS A 31 1.44 -13.27 5.86
CA LYS A 31 1.11 -12.62 7.15
C LYS A 31 2.34 -12.49 8.03
N GLN A 32 3.14 -13.54 8.11
CA GLN A 32 4.36 -13.54 8.91
C GLN A 32 5.35 -12.49 8.40
N THR A 33 5.54 -12.38 7.08
CA THR A 33 6.42 -11.37 6.47
C THR A 33 5.94 -9.94 6.74
N ILE A 34 4.63 -9.69 6.70
CA ILE A 34 4.08 -8.37 7.07
C ILE A 34 4.24 -8.11 8.58
N SER A 35 4.04 -9.13 9.42
CA SER A 35 4.14 -9.02 10.88
C SER A 35 5.56 -8.72 11.35
N SER A 36 6.55 -9.34 10.70
CA SER A 36 7.97 -9.18 11.05
C SER A 36 8.55 -7.84 10.59
N TYR A 37 7.93 -7.18 9.60
CA TYR A 37 8.43 -5.93 9.05
C TYR A 37 7.84 -4.70 9.76
N ASN A 38 8.71 -3.70 10.01
CA ASN A 38 8.33 -2.44 10.65
C ASN A 38 7.97 -1.37 9.61
N PHE A 39 6.67 -1.16 9.40
CA PHE A 39 6.17 -0.06 8.56
C PHE A 39 6.20 1.28 9.31
N TYR A 40 6.42 2.36 8.58
CA TYR A 40 6.35 3.71 9.15
C TYR A 40 4.89 4.15 9.32
N LEU A 41 4.04 3.83 8.34
CA LEU A 41 2.61 4.11 8.39
C LEU A 41 1.81 2.91 8.92
N PRO A 42 0.68 3.14 9.60
CA PRO A 42 -0.24 2.07 10.00
C PRO A 42 -0.72 1.27 8.78
N LEU A 43 -0.85 -0.05 8.97
CA LEU A 43 -1.23 -0.98 7.91
C LEU A 43 -2.52 -0.56 7.19
N ASP A 44 -3.55 -0.20 7.95
CA ASP A 44 -4.83 0.27 7.41
C ASP A 44 -4.70 1.52 6.54
N THR A 45 -3.83 2.44 6.96
CA THR A 45 -3.53 3.65 6.20
C THR A 45 -2.86 3.30 4.89
N LEU A 46 -1.90 2.36 4.90
CA LEU A 46 -1.19 1.92 3.69
C LEU A 46 -2.13 1.28 2.69
N ILE A 47 -2.84 0.21 3.07
CA ILE A 47 -3.67 -0.59 2.16
C ILE A 47 -4.93 0.14 1.68
N SER A 48 -5.38 1.17 2.40
CA SER A 48 -6.53 1.97 2.01
C SER A 48 -6.18 2.97 0.91
N ASN A 49 -7.12 3.14 -0.02
CA ASN A 49 -7.02 4.17 -1.06
C ASN A 49 -7.24 5.57 -0.47
N SER A 50 -6.44 6.54 -0.95
CA SER A 50 -6.60 7.94 -0.57
C SER A 50 -7.97 8.47 -1.00
N GLN A 51 -8.68 9.08 -0.04
CA GLN A 51 -9.98 9.74 -0.26
C GLN A 51 -9.84 11.11 -0.93
N THR A 52 -8.65 11.73 -0.87
CA THR A 52 -8.38 13.10 -1.33
C THR A 52 -7.64 13.17 -2.67
N SER A 53 -7.57 12.05 -3.40
CA SER A 53 -6.89 11.99 -4.69
C SER A 53 -7.47 13.00 -5.69
N ARG A 54 -6.62 13.85 -6.27
CA ARG A 54 -6.95 14.72 -7.41
C ARG A 54 -7.21 13.86 -8.66
N ARG A 55 -8.40 13.24 -8.72
CA ARG A 55 -8.81 12.43 -9.87
C ARG A 55 -9.43 13.31 -10.96
N PRO A 56 -9.16 13.00 -12.23
CA PRO A 56 -9.91 13.58 -13.34
C PRO A 56 -11.42 13.40 -13.12
N LYS A 57 -12.23 14.40 -13.49
CA LYS A 57 -13.70 14.38 -13.28
C LYS A 57 -14.35 13.07 -13.75
N LYS A 58 -13.89 12.53 -14.88
CA LYS A 58 -14.35 11.26 -15.49
C LYS A 58 -14.11 10.01 -14.64
N LEU A 59 -13.22 10.08 -13.65
CA LEU A 59 -12.83 8.95 -12.77
C LEU A 59 -13.28 9.16 -11.32
N ARG A 60 -13.96 10.26 -11.00
CA ARG A 60 -14.41 10.55 -9.62
C ARG A 60 -15.40 9.50 -9.11
N ASN A 61 -16.28 9.00 -9.99
CA ASN A 61 -17.28 7.99 -9.63
C ASN A 61 -16.78 6.55 -9.83
N LYS A 62 -15.52 6.36 -10.27
CA LYS A 62 -14.96 5.02 -10.48
C LYS A 62 -14.10 4.62 -9.29
N THR A 63 -14.31 3.40 -8.81
CA THR A 63 -13.44 2.78 -7.81
C THR A 63 -11.99 2.77 -8.33
N PRO A 64 -11.02 3.26 -7.52
CA PRO A 64 -9.61 3.20 -7.89
C PRO A 64 -9.12 1.76 -7.99
N ARG A 65 -7.96 1.56 -8.59
CA ARG A 65 -7.30 0.25 -8.56
C ARG A 65 -6.82 -0.05 -7.13
N PRO A 66 -6.68 -1.33 -6.74
CA PRO A 66 -5.88 -1.67 -5.58
C PRO A 66 -4.44 -1.20 -5.77
N GLN A 67 -3.78 -0.83 -4.68
CA GLN A 67 -2.40 -0.35 -4.69
C GLN A 67 -1.44 -1.54 -4.88
N ASN A 68 -0.40 -1.34 -5.70
CA ASN A 68 0.68 -2.32 -5.85
C ASN A 68 1.81 -2.05 -4.83
N ALA A 69 2.79 -2.96 -4.77
CA ALA A 69 3.89 -2.91 -3.80
C ALA A 69 4.66 -1.60 -3.85
N TRP A 70 5.01 -1.14 -5.06
CA TRP A 70 5.73 0.12 -5.26
C TRP A 70 4.96 1.35 -4.74
N ILE A 71 3.64 1.43 -5.00
CA ILE A 71 2.83 2.55 -4.51
C ILE A 71 2.76 2.54 -2.97
N LEU A 72 2.65 1.35 -2.36
CA LEU A 72 2.64 1.19 -0.91
C LEU A 72 4.00 1.59 -0.30
N TYR A 73 5.09 1.11 -0.88
CA TYR A 73 6.46 1.47 -0.48
C TYR A 73 6.69 2.98 -0.56
N ARG A 74 6.37 3.59 -1.71
CA ARG A 74 6.56 5.03 -1.92
C ARG A 74 5.79 5.83 -0.87
N LYS A 75 4.57 5.41 -0.54
CA LYS A 75 3.72 6.07 0.45
C LYS A 75 4.30 5.97 1.87
N ASP A 76 4.83 4.80 2.23
CA ASP A 76 5.51 4.59 3.52
C ASP A 76 6.78 5.44 3.63
N ARG A 77 7.67 5.36 2.63
CA ARG A 77 8.95 6.08 2.60
C ARG A 77 8.79 7.58 2.49
N LEU A 78 7.80 8.06 1.72
CA LEU A 78 7.51 9.50 1.65
C LEU A 78 7.10 10.06 3.01
N ALA A 79 6.34 9.29 3.80
CA ALA A 79 5.97 9.70 5.14
C ALA A 79 7.16 9.65 6.09
N ARG A 80 7.98 8.59 6.02
CA ARG A 80 9.22 8.45 6.79
C ARG A 80 10.19 9.60 6.57
N ASP A 81 10.39 9.95 5.31
CA ASP A 81 11.41 10.91 4.86
C ASP A 81 10.78 12.29 4.55
N ALA A 82 9.63 12.61 5.14
CA ALA A 82 8.86 13.81 4.82
C ALA A 82 9.68 15.11 4.94
N LYS A 83 10.62 15.17 5.91
CA LYS A 83 11.54 16.30 6.10
C LYS A 83 12.60 16.39 5.01
N ILE A 84 13.08 15.26 4.49
CA ILE A 84 14.09 15.22 3.42
C ILE A 84 13.49 15.73 2.12
N TYR A 85 12.23 15.36 1.85
CA TYR A 85 11.51 15.73 0.64
C TYR A 85 10.76 17.07 0.75
N GLU A 86 11.00 17.85 1.80
CA GLU A 86 10.40 19.17 1.94
C GLU A 86 10.86 20.08 0.80
N GLY A 87 9.92 20.71 0.09
CA GLY A 87 10.20 21.53 -1.09
C GLY A 87 10.52 20.76 -2.38
N TRP A 88 10.65 19.43 -2.33
CA TRP A 88 10.89 18.63 -3.54
C TRP A 88 9.63 18.49 -4.38
N LYS A 89 9.81 18.44 -5.71
CA LYS A 89 8.70 18.14 -6.62
C LYS A 89 8.38 16.65 -6.56
N ALA A 90 7.10 16.31 -6.69
CA ALA A 90 6.63 14.93 -6.68
C ALA A 90 7.28 14.03 -7.77
N CYS A 91 7.73 14.62 -8.89
CA CYS A 91 8.47 13.89 -9.92
C CYS A 91 9.87 13.47 -9.46
N ASP A 92 10.55 14.33 -8.71
CA ASP A 92 11.93 14.09 -8.28
C ASP A 92 11.96 13.12 -7.10
N ILE A 93 11.02 13.26 -6.15
CA ILE A 93 10.75 12.27 -5.10
C ILE A 93 10.49 10.88 -5.72
N SER A 94 9.73 10.84 -6.82
CA SER A 94 9.43 9.58 -7.52
C SER A 94 10.65 8.92 -8.14
N LYS A 95 11.60 9.71 -8.64
CA LYS A 95 12.84 9.20 -9.23
C LYS A 95 13.76 8.65 -8.16
N ASP A 96 13.99 9.42 -7.11
CA ASP A 96 14.84 9.04 -5.98
C ASP A 96 14.34 7.76 -5.30
N LEU A 97 13.08 7.73 -4.85
CA LEU A 97 12.51 6.53 -4.25
C LEU A 97 12.49 5.33 -5.22
N GLY A 98 12.38 5.59 -6.53
CA GLY A 98 12.38 4.54 -7.56
C GLY A 98 13.74 3.90 -7.73
N GLU A 99 14.82 4.65 -7.50
CA GLU A 99 16.18 4.12 -7.42
C GLU A 99 16.41 3.36 -6.12
N ARG A 100 15.93 3.89 -4.99
CA ARG A 100 15.99 3.19 -3.69
C ARG A 100 15.28 1.84 -3.71
N TRP A 101 14.08 1.77 -4.30
CA TRP A 101 13.34 0.50 -4.44
C TRP A 101 14.11 -0.58 -5.20
N LYS A 102 14.93 -0.21 -6.19
CA LYS A 102 15.75 -1.18 -6.94
C LYS A 102 16.94 -1.70 -6.14
N ASN A 103 17.39 -0.93 -5.15
CA ASN A 103 18.54 -1.24 -4.30
C ASN A 103 18.11 -1.64 -2.88
N GLU A 104 16.81 -1.83 -2.65
CA GLU A 104 16.28 -2.23 -1.35
C GLU A 104 16.53 -3.73 -1.12
N ASP A 105 16.55 -4.14 0.14
CA ASP A 105 16.70 -5.55 0.50
C ASP A 105 15.48 -6.40 0.09
N ASP A 106 15.75 -7.68 -0.18
CA ASP A 106 14.73 -8.64 -0.62
C ASP A 106 13.60 -8.79 0.41
N ILE A 107 13.92 -8.69 1.72
CA ILE A 107 12.93 -8.82 2.81
C ILE A 107 11.92 -7.68 2.75
N THR A 108 12.40 -6.45 2.58
CA THR A 108 11.54 -5.27 2.40
C THR A 108 10.70 -5.41 1.13
N ILE A 109 11.30 -5.79 0.01
CA ILE A 109 10.56 -5.99 -1.25
C ILE A 109 9.47 -7.05 -1.06
N GLU A 110 9.77 -8.16 -0.39
CA GLU A 110 8.82 -9.23 -0.08
C GLU A 110 7.69 -8.75 0.83
N ALA A 111 8.00 -7.99 1.89
CA ALA A 111 7.00 -7.41 2.79
C ALA A 111 6.01 -6.51 2.05
N PHE A 112 6.50 -5.64 1.14
CA PHE A 112 5.63 -4.78 0.34
C PHE A 112 4.85 -5.55 -0.74
N ASN A 113 5.39 -6.67 -1.26
CA ASN A 113 4.66 -7.57 -2.14
C ASN A 113 3.53 -8.30 -1.41
N ALA A 114 3.79 -8.84 -0.22
CA ALA A 114 2.77 -9.39 0.66
C ALA A 114 1.69 -8.34 0.99
N LEU A 115 2.11 -7.11 1.28
CA LEU A 115 1.19 -5.99 1.54
C LEU A 115 0.31 -5.66 0.33
N ALA A 116 0.85 -5.75 -0.89
CA ALA A 116 0.09 -5.53 -2.13
C ALA A 116 -0.97 -6.62 -2.35
N LYS A 117 -0.64 -7.88 -2.06
CA LYS A 117 -1.62 -8.99 -2.05
C LYS A 117 -2.73 -8.71 -1.03
N LEU A 118 -2.39 -8.23 0.16
CA LEU A 118 -3.36 -7.87 1.19
C LEU A 118 -4.27 -6.71 0.76
N ALA A 119 -3.69 -5.66 0.16
CA ALA A 119 -4.45 -4.54 -0.39
C ALA A 119 -5.43 -4.98 -1.49
N LYS A 120 -5.00 -5.91 -2.35
CA LYS A 120 -5.86 -6.53 -3.37
C LYS A 120 -7.01 -7.32 -2.75
N HIS A 121 -6.72 -8.12 -1.72
CA HIS A 121 -7.73 -8.90 -0.99
C HIS A 121 -8.77 -8.00 -0.30
N ARG A 122 -8.32 -6.99 0.46
CA ARG A 122 -9.23 -5.99 1.05
C ARG A 122 -10.07 -5.30 -0.02
N HIS A 123 -9.45 -4.96 -1.15
CA HIS A 123 -10.15 -4.29 -2.24
C HIS A 123 -11.25 -5.16 -2.85
N SER A 124 -11.04 -6.47 -3.03
CA SER A 124 -12.07 -7.38 -3.55
C SER A 124 -13.24 -7.55 -2.59
N ILE A 125 -13.01 -7.52 -1.28
CA ILE A 125 -14.06 -7.56 -0.26
C ILE A 125 -14.90 -6.28 -0.29
N VAL A 126 -14.23 -5.11 -0.27
CA VAL A 126 -14.91 -3.81 -0.19
C VAL A 126 -15.61 -3.45 -1.51
N ASN A 127 -15.08 -3.89 -2.65
CA ASN A 127 -15.58 -3.53 -3.99
C ASN A 127 -15.99 -4.79 -4.74
N VAL A 128 -17.06 -5.43 -4.26
CA VAL A 128 -17.64 -6.63 -4.88
C VAL A 128 -18.00 -6.33 -6.34
N GLY A 129 -17.59 -7.21 -7.26
CA GLY A 129 -17.83 -7.05 -8.69
C GLY A 129 -16.92 -6.03 -9.40
N TYR A 130 -15.88 -5.51 -8.73
CA TYR A 130 -14.91 -4.63 -9.39
C TYR A 130 -14.21 -5.33 -10.56
N LYS A 131 -14.21 -4.67 -11.73
CA LYS A 131 -13.46 -5.08 -12.92
C LYS A 131 -12.65 -3.90 -13.46
N TYR A 132 -11.37 -4.13 -13.72
CA TYR A 132 -10.54 -3.11 -14.36
C TYR A 132 -10.93 -2.94 -15.83
N ILE A 133 -11.41 -1.74 -16.17
CA ILE A 133 -11.78 -1.37 -17.54
C ILE A 133 -10.98 -0.12 -17.92
N PRO A 134 -9.86 -0.26 -18.67
CA PRO A 134 -9.08 0.89 -19.11
C PRO A 134 -9.90 1.77 -20.04
N LEU A 135 -9.75 3.09 -19.90
CA LEU A 135 -10.30 4.03 -20.88
C LEU A 135 -9.50 3.88 -22.18
N LYS A 136 -10.19 3.62 -23.29
CA LYS A 136 -9.55 3.64 -24.61
C LYS A 136 -9.01 5.04 -24.88
N LYS A 137 -7.76 5.12 -25.33
CA LYS A 137 -7.17 6.36 -25.83
C LYS A 137 -7.99 6.77 -27.08
N ARG A 138 -8.39 8.03 -27.15
CA ARG A 138 -8.96 8.60 -28.39
C ARG A 138 -7.84 8.83 -29.39
#